data_AF-A0A4Y8R1N9-F1
#
_entry.id   AF-A0A4Y8R1N9-F1
#
_cell.length_a   1.000
_cell.length_b   1.000
_cell.length_c   1.000
_cell.angle_alpha   90.00
_cell.angle_beta   90.00
_cell.angle_gamma   90.00
#
_symmetry.space_group_name_H-M   'P 1'
#
loop_
_entity.id
_entity.type
_entity.pdbx_description
1 polymer ?
#
loop_
_entity_poly.entity_id
_entity_poly.type
_entity_poly.pdbx_seq_one_letter_code
_entity_poly.pdbx_strand_id
1 'polypeptide(L)'
;MTPIPHSTAGESECEHALTHLYEYLDSEMTPDDELRMRQHVAHCSPCLAELSVEELVKQLVRRSCHEKAPAGLRERIHTQLTVMVTTTTVVETR
;
A
#
# COMPACT_ATOMS: atom_id res chain seq x y z
N MET A 1 11.25 4.70 -5.02
CA MET A 1 10.39 4.77 -6.22
C MET A 1 10.07 6.23 -6.49
N THR A 2 10.30 6.71 -7.70
CA THR A 2 9.77 8.00 -8.16
C THR A 2 8.29 7.80 -8.52
N PRO A 3 7.36 8.67 -8.08
CA PRO A 3 5.97 8.61 -8.53
C PRO A 3 5.94 8.82 -10.05
N ILE A 4 5.34 7.88 -10.77
CA ILE A 4 5.18 7.98 -12.21
C ILE A 4 4.04 8.98 -12.47
N PRO A 5 4.20 9.98 -13.35
CA PRO A 5 3.13 10.92 -13.64
C PRO A 5 2.03 10.22 -14.47
N HIS A 6 0.81 10.19 -13.94
CA HIS A 6 -0.34 9.49 -14.52
C HIS A 6 -1.18 10.47 -15.37
N SER A 7 -1.08 10.36 -16.70
CA SER A 7 -1.77 11.23 -17.69
C SER A 7 -2.86 10.46 -18.44
N THR A 8 -3.95 11.16 -18.79
CA THR A 8 -5.32 10.64 -18.97
C THR A 8 -5.84 10.70 -20.42
N ALA A 9 -6.28 9.56 -20.96
CA ALA A 9 -7.32 9.44 -22.01
C ALA A 9 -7.85 7.99 -22.10
N GLY A 10 -9.02 7.73 -21.50
CA GLY A 10 -10.01 6.67 -21.84
C GLY A 10 -9.60 5.18 -21.78
N GLU A 11 -8.53 4.80 -22.45
CA GLU A 11 -7.89 3.47 -22.41
C GLU A 11 -6.69 3.49 -21.45
N SER A 12 -6.07 4.67 -21.28
CA SER A 12 -4.89 4.85 -20.42
C SER A 12 -5.17 4.59 -18.95
N GLU A 13 -6.37 4.87 -18.43
CA GLU A 13 -6.67 4.70 -17.01
C GLU A 13 -6.81 3.22 -16.62
N CYS A 14 -7.40 2.40 -17.49
CA CYS A 14 -7.46 0.95 -17.28
C CYS A 14 -6.06 0.33 -17.38
N GLU A 15 -5.29 0.69 -18.41
CA GLU A 15 -3.91 0.23 -18.57
C GLU A 15 -3.03 0.64 -17.38
N HIS A 16 -3.19 1.88 -16.93
CA HIS A 16 -2.54 2.40 -15.73
C HIS A 16 -2.96 1.62 -14.47
N ALA A 17 -4.26 1.39 -14.28
CA ALA A 17 -4.78 0.64 -13.14
C ALA A 17 -4.22 -0.79 -13.08
N LEU A 18 -4.17 -1.48 -14.23
CA LEU A 18 -3.63 -2.83 -14.33
C LEU A 18 -2.11 -2.86 -14.14
N THR A 19 -1.39 -1.87 -14.67
CA THR A 19 0.07 -1.77 -14.53
C THR A 19 0.48 -1.53 -13.09
N HIS A 20 -0.30 -0.76 -12.33
CA HIS A 20 0.02 -0.35 -10.96
C HIS A 20 -0.86 -1.02 -9.88
N LEU A 21 -1.49 -2.14 -10.22
CA LEU A 21 -2.43 -2.82 -9.34
C LEU A 21 -1.75 -3.32 -8.06
N TYR A 22 -0.50 -3.78 -8.17
CA TYR A 22 0.26 -4.28 -7.03
C TYR A 22 0.69 -3.16 -6.09
N GLU A 23 1.16 -2.03 -6.62
CA GLU A 23 1.50 -0.85 -5.82
C GLU A 23 0.28 -0.34 -5.04
N TYR A 24 -0.91 -0.36 -5.65
CA TYR A 24 -2.15 -0.05 -4.94
C TYR A 24 -2.42 -1.05 -3.81
N LEU A 25 -2.36 -2.36 -4.10
CA LEU A 25 -2.61 -3.41 -3.12
C LEU A 25 -1.59 -3.45 -1.98
N ASP A 26 -0.35 -3.01 -2.22
CA ASP A 26 0.73 -2.96 -1.22
C ASP A 26 0.84 -1.60 -0.51
N SER A 27 -0.06 -0.66 -0.81
CA SER A 27 -0.07 0.70 -0.24
C SER A 27 1.21 1.48 -0.54
N GLU A 28 1.77 1.28 -1.74
CA GLU A 28 3.01 1.91 -2.21
C GLU A 28 2.76 3.11 -3.14
N MET A 29 1.51 3.58 -3.22
CA MET A 29 1.13 4.75 -4.01
C MET A 29 1.20 6.05 -3.19
N THR A 30 1.30 7.19 -3.88
CA THR A 30 1.06 8.48 -3.23
C THR A 30 -0.43 8.64 -2.89
N PRO A 31 -0.80 9.48 -1.90
CA PRO A 31 -2.20 9.67 -1.52
C PRO A 31 -3.10 10.12 -2.70
N ASP A 32 -2.57 10.95 -3.59
CA ASP A 32 -3.32 11.45 -4.75
C ASP A 32 -3.55 10.35 -5.79
N ASP A 33 -2.55 9.48 -6.01
CA ASP A 33 -2.66 8.38 -6.97
C ASP A 33 -3.53 7.25 -6.42
N GLU A 34 -3.44 6.97 -5.11
CA GLU A 34 -4.33 6.03 -4.43
C GLU A 34 -5.80 6.47 -4.57
N LEU A 35 -6.08 7.77 -4.38
CA LEU A 35 -7.42 8.31 -4.53
C LEU A 35 -7.94 8.13 -5.96
N ARG A 36 -7.10 8.42 -6.97
CA ARG A 36 -7.46 8.26 -8.39
C ARG A 36 -7.71 6.80 -8.76
N MET A 37 -6.82 5.90 -8.35
CA MET A 37 -6.97 4.45 -8.54
C MET A 37 -8.28 3.95 -7.93
N ARG A 38 -8.55 4.33 -6.67
CA ARG A 38 -9.79 3.97 -5.97
C ARG A 38 -11.04 4.46 -6.72
N GLN A 39 -11.03 5.70 -7.19
CA GLN A 39 -12.13 6.26 -7.97
C GLN A 39 -12.35 5.51 -9.29
N HIS A 40 -11.27 5.17 -10.01
CA HIS A 40 -11.35 4.41 -11.26
C HIS A 40 -11.93 3.01 -11.02
N VAL A 41 -11.33 2.24 -10.12
CA VAL A 41 -11.74 0.85 -9.86
C VAL A 41 -13.19 0.77 -9.34
N ALA A 42 -13.63 1.76 -8.55
CA ALA A 42 -15.02 1.83 -8.08
C ALA A 42 -16.06 1.96 -9.21
N HIS A 43 -15.67 2.48 -10.38
CA HIS A 43 -16.57 2.73 -11.51
C HIS A 43 -16.22 1.88 -12.76
N CYS A 44 -15.17 1.08 -12.70
CA CYS A 44 -14.67 0.28 -13.82
C CYS A 44 -14.79 -1.22 -13.50
N SER A 45 -15.87 -1.85 -13.99
CA SER A 45 -16.12 -3.29 -13.77
C SER A 45 -14.95 -4.22 -14.14
N PRO A 46 -14.23 -4.05 -15.26
CA PRO A 46 -13.11 -4.94 -15.57
C PRO A 46 -11.94 -4.77 -14.59
N CYS A 47 -11.56 -3.55 -14.24
CA CYS A 47 -10.48 -3.32 -13.26
C CYS A 47 -10.86 -3.79 -11.85
N LEU A 48 -12.13 -3.67 -11.46
CA LEU A 48 -12.63 -4.25 -10.20
C LEU A 48 -12.52 -5.77 -10.18
N ALA A 49 -12.79 -6.43 -11.31
CA ALA A 49 -12.66 -7.87 -11.42
C ALA A 49 -11.19 -8.31 -11.22
N GLU A 50 -10.24 -7.64 -11.88
CA GLU A 50 -8.80 -7.92 -11.73
C GLU A 50 -8.32 -7.67 -10.29
N LEU A 51 -8.71 -6.53 -9.69
CA LEU A 51 -8.40 -6.24 -8.28
C LEU A 51 -8.91 -7.36 -7.35
N SER A 52 -10.15 -7.81 -7.56
CA SER A 52 -10.77 -8.84 -6.73
C SER A 52 -10.02 -10.18 -6.82
N VAL A 53 -9.53 -10.54 -8.01
CA VAL A 53 -8.72 -11.77 -8.19
C VAL A 53 -7.42 -11.66 -7.41
N GLU A 54 -6.70 -10.56 -7.53
CA GLU A 54 -5.43 -10.35 -6.83
C GLU A 54 -5.61 -10.28 -5.30
N GLU A 55 -6.69 -9.65 -4.81
CA GLU A 55 -7.03 -9.67 -3.39
C GLU A 55 -7.26 -11.10 -2.87
N LEU A 56 -7.98 -11.93 -3.63
CA LEU A 56 -8.20 -13.34 -3.28
C LEU A 56 -6.88 -14.12 -3.24
N VAL A 57 -5.97 -13.87 -4.17
CA VAL A 57 -4.62 -14.47 -4.19
C VAL A 57 -3.83 -14.04 -2.95
N LYS A 58 -3.77 -12.73 -2.65
CA LYS A 58 -3.10 -12.21 -1.44
C LYS A 58 -3.69 -12.81 -0.15
N GLN A 59 -5.02 -12.93 -0.08
CA GLN A 59 -5.70 -13.59 1.05
C GLN A 59 -5.32 -15.07 1.16
N LEU A 60 -5.30 -15.79 0.04
CA LEU A 60 -4.92 -17.20 -0.01
C LEU A 60 -3.47 -17.42 0.47
N VAL A 61 -2.53 -16.60 -0.02
CA VAL A 61 -1.13 -16.64 0.39
C VAL A 61 -1.00 -16.35 1.88
N ARG A 62 -1.63 -15.27 2.37
CA ARG A 62 -1.61 -14.90 3.79
C ARG A 62 -2.15 -16.01 4.70
N ARG A 63 -3.19 -16.73 4.26
CA ARG A 63 -3.74 -17.88 4.99
C ARG A 63 -2.78 -19.07 5.01
N SER A 64 -2.12 -19.33 3.89
CA SER A 64 -1.36 -20.56 3.67
C SER A 64 0.10 -20.45 4.14
N CYS A 65 0.64 -19.24 4.20
CA CYS A 65 2.06 -18.95 4.45
C CYS A 65 2.24 -18.02 5.67
N HIS A 66 1.68 -18.39 6.83
CA HIS A 66 1.87 -17.63 8.07
C HIS A 66 3.07 -18.15 8.89
N GLU A 67 4.27 -17.61 8.68
CA GLU A 67 5.37 -17.87 9.61
C GLU A 67 5.30 -16.89 10.78
N LYS A 68 5.36 -17.41 12.01
CA LYS A 68 5.41 -16.54 13.20
C LYS A 68 6.84 -16.04 13.37
N ALA A 69 7.01 -14.73 13.33
CA ALA A 69 8.27 -14.10 13.68
C ALA A 69 8.77 -14.58 15.06
N PRO A 70 10.06 -14.88 15.23
CA PRO A 70 10.61 -15.30 16.51
C PRO A 70 10.35 -14.26 17.61
N ALA A 71 10.04 -14.71 18.84
CA ALA A 71 9.70 -13.84 19.95
C ALA A 71 10.77 -12.77 20.23
N GLY A 72 12.05 -13.15 20.16
CA GLY A 72 13.16 -12.21 20.37
C GLY A 72 13.25 -11.10 19.32
N LEU A 73 12.82 -11.33 18.07
CA LEU A 73 12.75 -10.27 17.07
C LEU A 73 11.67 -9.25 17.43
N ARG A 74 10.50 -9.74 17.86
CA ARG A 74 9.39 -8.89 18.28
C ARG A 74 9.76 -8.01 19.47
N GLU A 75 10.42 -8.56 20.49
CA GLU A 75 10.90 -7.81 21.66
C GLU A 75 11.89 -6.69 21.27
N ARG A 76 12.84 -7.02 20.38
CA ARG A 76 13.81 -6.04 19.87
C ARG A 76 13.13 -4.89 19.13
N ILE A 77 12.21 -5.19 18.21
CA ILE A 77 11.46 -4.16 17.46
C ILE A 77 10.69 -3.26 18.43
N HIS A 78 9.96 -3.84 19.38
CA HIS A 78 9.16 -3.08 20.34
C HIS A 78 10.02 -2.15 21.21
N THR A 79 11.17 -2.64 21.66
CA THR A 79 12.14 -1.85 22.43
C THR A 79 12.64 -0.65 21.61
N GLN A 80 13.06 -0.88 20.36
CA GLN A 80 13.59 0.18 19.50
C GLN A 80 12.54 1.26 19.17
N LEU A 81 11.30 0.84 18.86
CA LEU A 81 10.20 1.78 18.61
C LEU A 81 9.88 2.62 19.87
N THR A 82 9.88 2.00 21.05
CA THR A 82 9.61 2.71 22.32
C THR A 82 10.69 3.76 22.61
N VAL A 83 11.96 3.42 22.37
CA VAL A 83 13.09 4.36 22.56
C VAL A 83 12.97 5.55 21.61
N MET A 84 12.66 5.31 20.33
CA MET A 84 12.52 6.38 19.32
C MET A 84 11.42 7.40 19.65
N VAL A 85 10.28 6.95 20.18
CA VAL A 85 9.15 7.85 20.51
C VAL A 85 9.49 8.86 21.61
N THR A 86 10.52 8.60 22.42
CA THR A 86 10.90 9.47 23.55
C THR A 86 11.67 10.73 23.11
N THR A 87 12.22 10.77 21.88
CA THR A 87 13.05 11.88 21.39
C THR A 87 12.22 12.90 20.59
N THR A 88 11.18 13.47 21.21
CA THR A 88 10.55 14.67 20.65
C THR A 88 11.07 15.86 21.44
N THR A 89 12.14 16.49 20.93
CA THR A 89 12.67 17.74 21.49
C THR A 89 11.65 18.85 21.25
N VAL A 90 11.05 19.35 22.33
CA VAL A 90 10.27 20.58 22.32
C VAL A 90 11.23 21.74 22.04
N VAL A 91 11.16 22.31 20.83
CA VAL A 91 11.89 23.54 20.50
C VAL A 91 11.08 24.70 21.08
N GLU A 92 11.45 25.13 22.28
CA GLU A 92 10.88 26.28 22.95
C GLU A 92 11.15 27.55 22.13
N THR A 93 10.08 28.09 21.55
CA THR A 93 10.13 29.26 20.67
C THR A 93 10.05 30.52 21.53
N ARG A 94 11.09 31.37 21.43
CA ARG A 94 11.14 32.71 22.01
C ARG A 94 10.50 33.73 21.08
#